data_AF-A0A8B6DDH3-F1
#
_entry.id   AF-A0A8B6DDH3-F1
#
_cell.length_a   1.000
_cell.length_b   1.000
_cell.length_c   1.000
_cell.angle_alpha   90.00
_cell.angle_beta   90.00
_cell.angle_gamma   90.00
#
_symmetry.space_group_name_H-M   'P 1'
#
loop_
_entity.id
_entity.type
_entity.pdbx_description
1 polymer ?
#
loop_
_entity_poly.entity_id
_entity_poly.type
_entity_poly.pdbx_seq_one_letter_code
_entity_poly.pdbx_strand_id
1 'polypeptide(L)'
;EYVFSQGLPAVITITAYFPDVTTDGVPLPEAYKRLEKQGAAVGPIVALPVPFRTSDKCKSFQSLKDPENGKPVYPNDLEFVRCSNSDIMYFAEEAQIGIQYVGLCCGNCGQYFRELSYAFGRRPPASKYST
;
A
#
# COMPACT_ATOMS: atom_id res chain seq x y z
N GLU A 1 11.12 -20.92 -3.88
CA GLU A 1 12.03 -21.54 -4.86
C GLU A 1 11.76 -21.12 -6.31
N TYR A 2 10.51 -21.17 -6.80
CA TYR A 2 10.20 -20.83 -8.20
C TYR A 2 10.68 -19.43 -8.64
N VAL A 3 10.42 -18.40 -7.85
CA VAL A 3 10.73 -17.00 -8.22
C VAL A 3 12.24 -16.78 -8.48
N PHE A 4 13.11 -17.32 -7.64
CA PHE A 4 14.56 -17.15 -7.77
C PHE A 4 15.19 -18.05 -8.85
N SER A 5 14.53 -19.15 -9.22
CA SER A 5 15.02 -20.08 -10.25
C SER A 5 15.07 -19.48 -11.66
N GLN A 6 14.38 -18.35 -11.89
CA GLN A 6 14.24 -17.74 -13.21
C GLN A 6 15.34 -16.71 -13.54
N GLY A 7 16.23 -16.40 -12.59
CA GLY A 7 17.31 -15.41 -12.79
C GLY A 7 16.83 -13.96 -12.98
N LEU A 8 15.55 -13.68 -12.75
CA LEU A 8 14.97 -12.34 -12.86
C LEU A 8 15.00 -11.62 -11.50
N PRO A 9 15.18 -10.28 -11.48
CA PRO A 9 14.97 -9.49 -10.28
C PRO A 9 13.54 -9.66 -9.76
N ALA A 10 13.40 -9.95 -8.46
CA ALA A 10 12.11 -10.10 -7.82
C ALA A 10 11.98 -9.14 -6.63
N VAL A 11 10.84 -8.47 -6.52
CA VAL A 11 10.45 -7.68 -5.34
C VAL A 11 9.35 -8.44 -4.62
N ILE A 12 9.56 -8.75 -3.34
CA ILE A 12 8.60 -9.44 -2.50
C ILE A 12 8.07 -8.44 -1.48
N THR A 13 6.77 -8.16 -1.53
CA THR A 13 6.08 -7.34 -0.53
C THR A 13 5.19 -8.23 0.31
N ILE A 14 5.19 -8.03 1.62
CA ILE A 14 4.26 -8.70 2.54
C ILE A 14 3.27 -7.66 3.03
N THR A 15 1.98 -7.98 2.92
CA THR A 15 0.95 -7.18 3.58
C THR A 15 0.99 -7.45 5.07
N ALA A 16 1.48 -6.47 5.83
CA ALA A 16 1.37 -6.47 7.28
C ALA A 16 -0.09 -6.19 7.67
N TYR A 17 -0.83 -7.25 8.00
CA TYR A 17 -2.12 -7.09 8.69
C TYR A 17 -1.87 -6.79 10.17
N PHE A 18 -2.92 -6.41 10.90
CA PHE A 18 -2.89 -6.42 12.36
C PHE A 18 -3.41 -7.78 12.86
N PRO A 19 -2.69 -8.48 13.75
CA PRO A 19 -1.36 -8.14 14.29
C PRO A 19 -0.23 -8.40 13.28
N ASP A 20 0.98 -7.88 13.55
CA ASP A 20 2.20 -7.95 12.71
C ASP A 20 2.75 -9.39 12.53
N VAL A 21 1.92 -10.26 11.96
CA VAL A 21 2.19 -11.67 11.66
C VAL A 21 1.66 -12.00 10.26
N THR A 22 2.26 -12.98 9.61
CA THR A 22 1.75 -13.57 8.37
C THR A 22 0.46 -14.36 8.66
N THR A 23 -0.26 -14.76 7.60
CA THR A 23 -1.50 -15.54 7.72
C THR A 23 -1.31 -16.91 8.37
N ASP A 24 -0.11 -17.47 8.29
CA ASP A 24 0.33 -18.71 8.95
C ASP A 24 0.97 -18.45 10.33
N GLY A 25 0.88 -17.24 10.86
CA GLY A 25 1.25 -16.91 12.24
C GLY A 25 2.73 -16.63 12.48
N VAL A 26 3.52 -16.40 11.42
CA VAL A 26 4.94 -16.07 11.54
C VAL A 26 5.09 -14.56 11.78
N PRO A 27 5.79 -14.12 12.85
CA PRO A 27 6.08 -12.70 13.05
C PRO A 27 6.79 -12.10 11.83
N LEU A 28 6.40 -10.90 11.39
CA LEU A 28 6.97 -10.27 10.20
C LEU A 28 8.52 -10.20 10.19
N PRO A 29 9.20 -9.86 11.30
CA PRO A 29 10.67 -9.88 11.34
C PRO A 29 11.28 -11.24 11.01
N GLU A 30 10.62 -12.33 11.42
CA GLU A 30 11.06 -13.70 11.12
C GLU A 30 10.73 -14.07 9.67
N ALA A 31 9.57 -13.65 9.15
CA ALA A 31 9.21 -13.84 7.75
C ALA A 31 10.24 -13.17 6.82
N TYR A 32 10.67 -11.94 7.12
CA TYR A 32 11.70 -11.24 6.35
C TYR A 32 13.06 -11.96 6.37
N LYS A 33 13.50 -12.45 7.54
CA LYS A 33 14.73 -13.26 7.65
C LYS A 33 14.68 -14.54 6.83
N ARG A 34 13.51 -15.18 6.74
CA ARG A 34 13.33 -16.38 5.90
C ARG A 34 13.42 -16.04 4.41
N LEU A 35 12.82 -14.92 3.99
CA LEU A 35 12.93 -14.44 2.61
C LEU A 35 14.38 -14.12 2.24
N GLU A 36 15.10 -13.41 3.11
CA GLU A 36 16.53 -13.11 2.92
C GLU A 36 17.37 -14.37 2.74
N LYS A 37 17.19 -15.37 3.63
CA LYS A 37 17.88 -16.67 3.52
C LYS A 37 17.58 -17.41 2.22
N GLN A 38 16.43 -17.16 1.60
CA GLN A 38 16.03 -17.76 0.32
C GLN A 38 16.52 -16.97 -0.90
N GLY A 39 17.33 -15.92 -0.69
CA GLY A 39 17.91 -15.13 -1.78
C GLY A 39 17.10 -13.89 -2.16
N ALA A 40 16.08 -13.52 -1.38
CA ALA A 40 15.48 -12.19 -1.52
C ALA A 40 16.54 -11.16 -1.14
N ALA A 41 16.90 -10.28 -2.07
CA ALA A 41 17.67 -9.10 -1.71
C ALA A 41 16.89 -8.34 -0.62
N VAL A 42 17.55 -8.04 0.51
CA VAL A 42 17.05 -7.06 1.48
C VAL A 42 17.16 -5.70 0.80
N GLY A 43 16.14 -5.42 0.00
CA GLY A 43 15.98 -4.23 -0.81
C GLY A 43 14.85 -3.37 -0.27
N PRO A 44 14.49 -2.31 -1.00
CA PRO A 44 14.00 -1.05 -0.46
C PRO A 44 12.82 -1.12 0.50
N ILE A 45 12.72 -0.13 1.39
CA ILE A 45 11.49 0.12 2.14
C ILE A 45 10.38 0.38 1.13
N VAL A 46 9.26 -0.30 1.31
CA VAL A 46 8.09 -0.22 0.43
C VAL A 46 6.93 0.39 1.18
N ALA A 47 6.27 1.38 0.58
CA ALA A 47 5.01 1.92 1.07
C ALA A 47 3.92 1.77 0.01
N LEU A 48 2.91 0.95 0.34
CA LEU A 48 1.76 0.63 -0.51
C LEU A 48 0.46 0.70 0.31
N PRO A 49 0.08 1.87 0.86
CA PRO A 49 -1.14 1.99 1.64
C PRO A 49 -2.39 1.72 0.79
N VAL A 50 -3.45 1.28 1.47
CA VAL A 50 -4.81 1.33 0.94
C VAL A 50 -5.38 2.74 1.18
N PRO A 51 -5.91 3.46 0.18
CA PRO A 51 -6.38 4.83 0.36
C PRO A 51 -7.82 4.84 0.89
N PHE A 52 -8.01 4.22 2.06
CA PHE A 52 -9.23 4.30 2.87
C PHE A 52 -8.84 4.77 4.27
N ARG A 53 -9.60 5.69 4.85
CA ARG A 53 -9.25 6.32 6.13
C ARG A 53 -9.46 5.36 7.30
N THR A 54 -8.40 4.66 7.68
CA THR A 54 -8.36 3.81 8.88
C THR A 54 -8.17 4.63 10.16
N SER A 55 -8.47 4.03 11.32
CA SER A 55 -8.24 4.63 12.64
C SER A 55 -7.82 3.55 13.64
N ASP A 56 -7.41 3.94 14.85
CA ASP A 56 -7.08 2.96 15.90
C ASP A 56 -8.24 2.03 16.27
N LYS A 57 -9.48 2.49 16.08
CA LYS A 57 -10.70 1.70 16.29
C LYS A 57 -10.99 0.74 15.14
N CYS A 58 -10.57 1.08 13.92
CA CYS A 58 -10.78 0.31 12.69
C CYS A 58 -9.45 0.26 11.92
N LYS A 59 -8.56 -0.64 12.34
CA LYS A 59 -7.17 -0.70 11.87
C LYS A 59 -7.01 -1.28 10.47
N SER A 60 -8.05 -1.92 9.94
CA SER A 60 -8.07 -2.46 8.59
C SER A 60 -9.24 -1.88 7.80
N PHE A 61 -9.08 -1.72 6.48
CA PHE A 61 -10.15 -1.21 5.64
C PHE A 61 -11.37 -2.15 5.60
N GLN A 62 -11.16 -3.45 5.86
CA GLN A 62 -12.23 -4.46 5.99
C GLN A 62 -13.06 -4.27 7.26
N SER A 63 -12.50 -3.64 8.29
CA SER A 63 -13.20 -3.34 9.55
C SER A 63 -13.93 -2.01 9.54
N LEU A 64 -13.81 -1.21 8.47
CA LEU A 64 -14.41 0.11 8.39
C LEU A 64 -15.92 0.05 8.42
N LYS A 65 -16.50 1.08 9.01
CA LYS A 65 -17.93 1.29 9.14
C LYS A 65 -18.31 2.63 8.55
N ASP A 66 -19.52 2.70 8.03
CA ASP A 66 -20.16 3.91 7.56
C ASP A 66 -20.26 4.89 8.75
N PRO A 67 -19.76 6.13 8.61
CA PRO A 67 -19.76 7.10 9.69
C PRO A 67 -21.16 7.59 10.09
N GLU A 68 -22.16 7.50 9.20
CA GLU A 68 -23.52 7.96 9.46
C GLU A 68 -24.38 6.90 10.16
N ASN A 69 -24.27 5.63 9.73
CA ASN A 69 -25.15 4.57 10.21
C ASN A 69 -24.43 3.40 10.93
N GLY A 70 -23.09 3.41 10.95
CA GLY A 70 -22.27 2.42 11.65
C GLY A 70 -22.24 1.02 11.04
N LYS A 71 -22.83 0.80 9.86
CA LYS A 71 -22.81 -0.49 9.17
C LYS A 71 -21.43 -0.75 8.55
N PRO A 72 -20.98 -2.01 8.44
CA PRO A 72 -19.76 -2.34 7.71
C PRO A 72 -19.83 -1.87 6.26
N VAL A 73 -18.76 -1.23 5.76
CA VAL A 73 -18.70 -0.76 4.36
C VAL A 73 -17.97 -1.74 3.43
N TYR A 74 -17.15 -2.64 3.97
CA TYR A 74 -16.50 -3.65 3.15
C TYR A 74 -17.48 -4.80 2.82
N PRO A 75 -17.49 -5.32 1.58
CA PRO A 75 -16.65 -4.95 0.44
C PRO A 75 -17.24 -3.88 -0.50
N ASN A 76 -18.51 -3.52 -0.36
CA ASN A 76 -19.27 -2.86 -1.44
C ASN A 76 -19.35 -1.33 -1.33
N ASP A 77 -19.31 -0.77 -0.11
CA ASP A 77 -19.61 0.62 0.18
C ASP A 77 -18.37 1.42 0.60
N LEU A 78 -17.18 0.96 0.20
CA LEU A 78 -15.88 1.54 0.58
C LEU A 78 -15.67 2.99 0.08
N GLU A 79 -16.49 3.48 -0.86
CA GLU A 79 -16.43 4.84 -1.37
C GLU A 79 -16.60 5.88 -0.25
N PHE A 80 -17.50 5.63 0.70
CA PHE A 80 -17.80 6.55 1.81
C PHE A 80 -16.60 6.87 2.69
N VAL A 81 -15.61 5.97 2.72
CA VAL A 81 -14.43 6.06 3.58
C VAL A 81 -13.13 6.25 2.80
N ARG A 82 -13.20 6.49 1.48
CA ARG A 82 -12.02 6.67 0.63
C ARG A 82 -11.29 7.97 0.97
N CYS A 83 -9.96 7.91 0.93
CA CYS A 83 -9.09 9.08 1.01
C CYS A 83 -9.40 10.11 -0.08
N SER A 84 -9.01 11.36 0.12
CA SER A 84 -9.04 12.46 -0.86
C SER A 84 -7.68 12.61 -1.54
N ASN A 85 -7.58 13.44 -2.58
CA ASN A 85 -6.29 13.80 -3.17
C ASN A 85 -5.33 14.41 -2.14
N SER A 86 -5.84 15.24 -1.22
CA SER A 86 -5.02 15.84 -0.17
C SER A 86 -4.40 14.79 0.75
N ASP A 87 -5.14 13.73 1.09
CA ASP A 87 -4.60 12.61 1.86
C ASP A 87 -3.48 11.88 1.10
N ILE A 88 -3.62 11.72 -0.22
CA ILE A 88 -2.58 11.11 -1.07
C ILE A 88 -1.34 11.99 -1.14
N MET A 89 -1.50 13.31 -1.24
CA MET A 89 -0.38 14.23 -1.27
C MET A 89 0.34 14.30 0.07
N TYR A 90 -0.40 14.29 1.18
CA TYR A 90 0.17 14.15 2.52
C TYR A 90 1.02 12.88 2.63
N PHE A 91 0.47 11.73 2.23
CA PHE A 91 1.25 10.49 2.17
C PHE A 91 2.49 10.61 1.27
N ALA A 92 2.38 11.28 0.12
CA ALA A 92 3.50 11.43 -0.80
C ALA A 92 4.65 12.25 -0.19
N GLU A 93 4.34 13.31 0.56
CA GLU A 93 5.31 14.12 1.31
C GLU A 93 5.98 13.28 2.40
N GLU A 94 5.20 12.57 3.21
CA GLU A 94 5.73 11.69 4.26
C GLU A 94 6.57 10.54 3.70
N ALA A 95 6.25 10.04 2.51
CA ALA A 95 7.00 8.98 1.86
C ALA A 95 8.36 9.44 1.28
N GLN A 96 8.65 10.74 1.26
CA GLN A 96 9.96 11.26 0.80
C GLN A 96 11.10 11.00 1.79
N ILE A 97 10.84 10.43 2.97
CA ILE A 97 11.83 10.05 4.00
C ILE A 97 12.85 8.97 3.57
N GLY A 98 12.92 8.66 2.27
CA GLY A 98 13.82 7.65 1.72
C GLY A 98 13.15 6.30 1.50
N ILE A 99 11.85 6.26 1.15
CA ILE A 99 11.19 5.05 0.67
C ILE A 99 11.48 4.90 -0.84
N GLN A 100 12.08 3.80 -1.28
CA GLN A 100 12.46 3.67 -2.70
C GLN A 100 11.36 3.06 -3.56
N TYR A 101 10.37 2.38 -2.97
CA TYR A 101 9.21 1.86 -3.69
C TYR A 101 7.93 2.41 -3.08
N VAL A 102 7.30 3.35 -3.78
CA VAL A 102 6.07 4.01 -3.34
C VAL A 102 4.96 3.74 -4.35
N GLY A 103 3.78 3.37 -3.85
CA GLY A 103 2.59 3.18 -4.67
C GLY A 103 1.33 3.15 -3.82
N LEU A 104 0.23 2.66 -4.39
CA LEU A 104 -1.07 2.55 -3.73
C LEU A 104 -1.67 1.17 -4.03
N CYS A 105 -2.33 0.57 -3.04
CA CYS A 105 -2.90 -0.77 -3.15
C CYS A 105 -4.42 -0.72 -3.46
N CYS A 106 -5.22 -1.56 -2.82
CA CYS A 106 -6.67 -1.63 -2.99
C CYS A 106 -7.31 -0.26 -2.72
N GLY A 107 -8.14 0.24 -3.64
CA GLY A 107 -8.75 1.58 -3.56
C GLY A 107 -8.01 2.65 -4.36
N ASN A 108 -6.85 2.32 -4.95
CA ASN A 108 -6.19 3.21 -5.91
C ASN A 108 -7.07 3.50 -7.14
N CYS A 109 -6.90 4.68 -7.71
CA CYS A 109 -7.52 5.08 -8.96
C CYS A 109 -6.52 5.86 -9.82
N GLY A 110 -6.81 6.03 -11.11
CA GLY A 110 -5.91 6.72 -12.04
C GLY A 110 -5.55 8.14 -11.61
N GLN A 111 -6.47 8.83 -10.93
CA GLN A 111 -6.23 10.16 -10.38
C GLN A 111 -5.20 10.11 -9.25
N TYR A 112 -5.40 9.29 -8.21
CA TYR A 112 -4.47 9.21 -7.07
C TYR A 112 -3.06 8.83 -7.50
N PHE A 113 -2.95 7.83 -8.38
CA PHE A 113 -1.64 7.40 -8.85
C PHE A 113 -0.92 8.46 -9.69
N ARG A 114 -1.67 9.28 -10.43
CA ARG A 114 -1.12 10.41 -11.18
C ARG A 114 -0.60 11.50 -10.24
N GLU A 115 -1.40 11.92 -9.26
CA GLU A 115 -0.99 12.95 -8.29
C GLU A 115 0.21 12.47 -7.47
N LEU A 116 0.21 11.22 -7.01
CA LEU A 116 1.36 10.60 -6.37
C LEU A 116 2.60 10.62 -7.28
N SER A 117 2.44 10.30 -8.57
CA SER A 117 3.56 10.35 -9.52
C SER A 117 4.11 11.77 -9.68
N TYR A 118 3.24 12.79 -9.72
CA TYR A 118 3.65 14.19 -9.78
C TYR A 118 4.44 14.62 -8.55
N ALA A 119 4.02 14.20 -7.36
CA ALA A 119 4.72 14.48 -6.11
C ALA A 119 6.17 13.98 -6.10
N PHE A 120 6.42 12.82 -6.73
CA PHE A 120 7.76 12.24 -6.90
C PHE A 120 8.49 12.75 -8.16
N GLY A 121 8.06 13.86 -8.75
CA GLY A 121 8.70 14.49 -9.92
C GLY A 121 8.54 13.73 -11.22
N ARG A 122 7.66 12.71 -11.27
CA ARG A 122 7.39 11.92 -12.48
C ARG A 122 6.23 12.50 -13.26
N ARG A 123 6.22 12.30 -14.58
CA ARG A 123 5.10 12.66 -15.46
C ARG A 123 4.61 11.41 -16.21
N PRO A 124 3.55 10.73 -15.73
CA PRO A 124 2.99 9.57 -16.43
C PRO A 124 2.51 9.94 -17.84
N PRO A 125 2.53 9.02 -18.83
CA PRO A 125 2.03 9.31 -20.19
C PRO A 125 0.58 9.82 -20.23
N ALA A 126 -0.26 9.41 -19.28
CA ALA A 126 -1.65 9.88 -19.16
C ALA A 126 -1.79 11.36 -18.74
N SER A 127 -0.69 12.01 -18.32
CA SER A 127 -0.66 13.44 -17.97
C SER A 127 -1.12 14.33 -19.11
N LYS A 128 -0.99 13.91 -20.36
CA LYS A 128 -1.49 14.67 -21.53
C LYS A 128 -3.00 14.88 -21.54
N TYR A 129 -3.75 14.16 -20.70
CA TYR A 129 -5.19 14.29 -20.55
C TYR A 129 -5.59 15.00 -19.25
N SER A 130 -4.64 15.55 -18.48
CA SER A 130 -5.00 16.41 -17.35
C SER A 130 -5.41 17.79 -17.87
N THR A 131 -6.67 18.13 -17.69
CA THR A 131 -7.24 19.47 -17.87
C THR A 131 -6.96 20.34 -16.67
#